data_AF-A0A537GX57-F1
#
_entry.id   AF-A0A537GX57-F1
#
_cell.length_a   1.000
_cell.length_b   1.000
_cell.length_c   1.000
_cell.angle_alpha   90.00
_cell.angle_beta   90.00
_cell.angle_gamma   90.00
#
_symmetry.space_group_name_H-M   'P 1'
#
loop_
_entity.id
_entity.type
_entity.pdbx_description
1 polymer ?
#
loop_
_entity_poly.entity_id
_entity_poly.type
_entity_poly.pdbx_seq_one_letter_code
_entity_poly.pdbx_strand_id
1 'polypeptide(L)'
;MKTPLLVALIIVALVGSLAGFYLYDRFNGGSTSSCSDPASISSHVYHPYRLQTVKSCITASGTVDRVIYEADGDVHLRTNLDPAYSNLTNSGNEGYPNNGDLVVEIICVNTPSQTDAIPACQNYTNQIPVPSAGQHITITGPYVLDTDHYDWAEIHPVYSLVIG
;
A
#
# COMPACT_ATOMS: atom_id res chain seq x y z
N MET A 1 29.41 -55.83 -11.93
CA MET A 1 29.35 -54.61 -12.78
C MET A 1 28.10 -53.76 -12.48
N LYS A 2 27.80 -53.41 -11.22
CA LYS A 2 26.58 -52.62 -10.86
C LYS A 2 26.88 -51.34 -10.05
N THR A 3 28.11 -51.17 -9.57
CA THR A 3 28.53 -50.08 -8.69
C THR A 3 28.67 -48.71 -9.36
N PRO A 4 29.16 -48.54 -10.62
CA PRO A 4 29.37 -47.21 -11.19
C PRO A 4 28.06 -46.52 -11.58
N LEU A 5 27.02 -47.28 -11.92
CA LEU A 5 25.72 -46.74 -12.30
C LEU A 5 24.97 -46.13 -11.08
N LEU A 6 25.11 -46.76 -9.90
CA LEU A 6 24.49 -46.28 -8.67
C LEU A 6 25.10 -44.95 -8.21
N VAL A 7 26.43 -44.82 -8.31
CA VAL A 7 27.15 -43.60 -7.94
C VAL A 7 26.79 -42.45 -8.87
N ALA A 8 26.70 -42.69 -10.18
CA ALA A 8 26.28 -41.68 -11.15
C ALA A 8 24.84 -41.17 -10.89
N LEU A 9 23.91 -42.08 -10.56
CA LEU A 9 22.53 -41.70 -10.24
C LEU A 9 22.40 -40.86 -8.97
N ILE A 10 23.19 -41.17 -7.93
CA ILE A 10 23.22 -40.39 -6.68
C ILE A 10 23.77 -38.97 -6.95
N ILE A 11 24.83 -38.84 -7.75
CA ILE A 11 25.41 -37.54 -8.09
C ILE A 11 24.41 -36.68 -8.89
N VAL A 12 23.73 -37.25 -9.88
CA VAL A 12 22.73 -36.53 -10.68
C VAL A 12 21.55 -36.05 -9.82
N ALA A 13 21.09 -36.88 -8.88
CA ALA A 13 20.01 -36.51 -7.96
C ALA A 13 20.42 -35.37 -7.01
N LEU A 14 21.66 -35.39 -6.49
CA LEU A 14 22.18 -34.34 -5.60
C LEU A 14 22.42 -33.01 -6.32
N VAL A 15 22.93 -33.05 -7.55
CA VAL A 15 23.12 -31.83 -8.36
C VAL A 15 21.76 -31.25 -8.78
N GLY A 16 20.80 -32.10 -9.15
CA GLY A 16 19.44 -31.68 -9.49
C GLY A 16 18.70 -31.03 -8.33
N SER A 17 18.85 -31.55 -7.11
CA SER A 17 18.22 -30.98 -5.92
C SER A 17 18.84 -29.64 -5.51
N LEU A 18 20.17 -29.50 -5.58
CA LEU A 18 20.87 -28.24 -5.32
C LEU A 18 20.50 -27.16 -6.35
N ALA A 19 20.46 -27.51 -7.65
CA ALA A 19 20.04 -26.59 -8.70
C ALA A 19 18.56 -26.20 -8.56
N GLY A 20 17.69 -27.16 -8.23
CA GLY A 20 16.28 -26.91 -7.96
C GLY A 20 16.07 -25.96 -6.77
N PHE A 21 16.83 -26.13 -5.69
CA PHE A 21 16.76 -25.25 -4.52
C PHE A 21 17.27 -23.84 -4.83
N TYR A 22 18.37 -23.74 -5.60
CA TYR A 22 18.95 -22.45 -6.01
C TYR A 22 18.03 -21.67 -6.96
N LEU A 23 17.37 -22.37 -7.89
CA LEU A 23 16.38 -21.77 -8.79
C LEU A 23 15.10 -21.39 -8.02
N TYR A 24 14.64 -22.23 -7.10
CA TYR A 24 13.50 -21.95 -6.24
C TYR A 24 13.72 -20.67 -5.42
N ASP A 25 14.88 -20.52 -4.77
CA ASP A 25 15.20 -19.33 -3.97
C ASP A 25 15.32 -18.07 -4.84
N ARG A 26 15.79 -18.19 -6.09
CA ARG A 26 15.82 -17.09 -7.06
C ARG A 26 14.42 -16.67 -7.55
N PHE A 27 13.47 -17.60 -7.61
CA PHE A 27 12.07 -17.31 -8.01
C PHE A 27 11.17 -16.93 -6.82
N ASN A 28 11.49 -17.37 -5.60
CA ASN A 28 10.76 -17.06 -4.36
C ASN A 28 11.42 -15.99 -3.49
N GLY A 29 12.58 -15.46 -3.91
CA GLY A 29 13.12 -14.19 -3.44
C GLY A 29 12.24 -13.03 -3.90
N GLY A 30 10.96 -13.06 -3.53
CA GLY A 30 10.07 -11.93 -3.60
C GLY A 30 10.75 -10.81 -2.83
N SER A 31 11.27 -9.84 -3.57
CA SER A 31 11.69 -8.59 -2.98
C SER A 31 10.44 -8.03 -2.32
N THR A 32 10.33 -8.18 -1.00
CA THR A 32 9.39 -7.41 -0.20
C THR A 32 9.85 -5.97 -0.37
N SER A 33 9.36 -5.32 -1.43
CA SER A 33 9.59 -3.91 -1.65
C SER A 33 8.76 -3.19 -0.62
N SER A 34 9.14 -3.23 0.66
CA SER A 34 8.62 -2.26 1.62
C SER A 34 9.10 -0.91 1.11
N CYS A 35 8.21 -0.08 0.61
CA CYS A 35 8.55 1.31 0.41
C CYS A 35 9.03 1.84 1.76
N SER A 36 10.11 2.62 1.72
CA SER A 36 10.55 3.40 2.87
C SER A 36 9.37 4.22 3.39
N ASP A 37 9.21 4.31 4.70
CA ASP A 37 8.31 5.24 5.39
C ASP A 37 9.07 6.57 5.61
N PRO A 38 9.02 7.51 4.64
CA PRO A 38 9.84 8.71 4.71
C PRO A 38 9.37 9.57 5.88
N ALA A 39 10.29 10.20 6.62
CA ALA A 39 9.96 11.05 7.77
C ALA A 39 9.08 10.38 8.84
N SER A 40 9.00 9.05 8.88
CA SER A 40 8.17 8.30 9.82
C SER A 40 6.68 8.69 9.76
N ILE A 41 6.15 8.91 8.56
CA ILE A 41 4.74 9.24 8.32
C ILE A 41 3.81 8.27 9.05
N SER A 42 4.10 6.97 9.05
CA SER A 42 3.25 5.98 9.72
C SER A 42 3.04 6.22 11.21
N SER A 43 3.97 6.91 11.88
CA SER A 43 3.86 7.26 13.31
C SER A 43 2.89 8.40 13.61
N HIS A 44 2.38 9.05 12.56
CA HIS A 44 1.45 10.19 12.64
C HIS A 44 0.03 9.85 12.20
N VAL A 45 -0.26 8.57 11.90
CA VAL A 45 -1.61 8.10 11.60
C VAL A 45 -2.47 8.19 12.86
N TYR A 46 -3.64 8.83 12.72
CA TYR A 46 -4.63 8.86 13.78
C TYR A 46 -5.37 7.50 13.86
N HIS A 47 -5.52 6.97 15.08
CA HIS A 47 -6.12 5.64 15.33
C HIS A 47 -5.56 4.49 14.48
N PRO A 48 -4.24 4.23 14.47
CA PRO A 48 -3.63 3.23 13.58
C PRO A 48 -4.12 1.79 13.83
N TYR A 49 -4.75 1.52 14.99
CA TYR A 49 -5.29 0.20 15.33
C TYR A 49 -6.44 -0.26 14.41
N ARG A 50 -7.13 0.65 13.71
CA ARG A 50 -8.20 0.32 12.75
C ARG A 50 -7.69 -0.17 11.41
N LEU A 51 -6.40 0.03 11.12
CA LEU A 51 -5.82 -0.27 9.81
C LEU A 51 -5.24 -1.67 9.81
N GLN A 52 -5.92 -2.58 9.10
CA GLN A 52 -5.36 -3.90 8.80
C GLN A 52 -4.47 -3.82 7.57
N THR A 53 -3.15 -3.89 7.77
CA THR A 53 -2.20 -3.92 6.63
C THR A 53 -2.32 -5.21 5.82
N VAL A 54 -2.63 -5.09 4.53
CA VAL A 54 -2.68 -6.21 3.57
C VAL A 54 -1.37 -6.30 2.79
N LYS A 55 -0.83 -5.16 2.35
CA LYS A 55 0.53 -5.06 1.81
C LYS A 55 1.24 -3.90 2.48
N SER A 56 2.46 -4.14 2.96
CA SER A 56 3.30 -3.10 3.54
C SER A 56 3.68 -2.01 2.52
N CYS A 57 3.52 -2.28 1.23
CA CYS A 57 3.74 -1.32 0.17
C CYS A 57 3.02 -1.71 -1.12
N ILE A 58 2.47 -0.72 -1.79
CA ILE A 58 2.05 -0.80 -3.18
C ILE A 58 2.27 0.54 -3.89
N THR A 59 2.42 0.50 -5.21
CA THR A 59 2.28 1.67 -6.08
C THR A 59 1.12 1.44 -7.04
N ALA A 60 0.23 2.42 -7.12
CA ALA A 60 -0.92 2.42 -8.03
C ALA A 60 -1.07 3.80 -8.68
N SER A 61 -1.80 3.86 -9.78
CA SER A 61 -2.16 5.12 -10.42
C SER A 61 -3.64 5.17 -10.78
N GLY A 62 -4.14 6.39 -10.93
CA GLY A 62 -5.55 6.67 -11.21
C GLY A 62 -5.83 8.16 -11.29
N THR A 63 -7.09 8.50 -11.50
CA THR A 63 -7.58 9.88 -11.57
C THR A 63 -8.31 10.24 -10.28
N VAL A 64 -8.08 11.45 -9.76
CA VAL A 64 -8.76 11.94 -8.56
C VAL A 64 -10.18 12.38 -8.91
N ASP A 65 -11.17 11.70 -8.36
CA ASP A 65 -12.59 12.05 -8.55
C ASP A 65 -13.04 13.09 -7.53
N ARG A 66 -12.52 13.02 -6.29
CA ARG A 66 -12.87 13.96 -5.22
C ARG A 66 -11.70 14.17 -4.27
N VAL A 67 -11.59 15.40 -3.76
CA VAL A 67 -10.69 15.80 -2.67
C VAL A 67 -11.56 16.20 -1.49
N ILE A 68 -11.38 15.54 -0.35
CA ILE A 68 -12.17 15.75 0.86
C ILE A 68 -11.22 16.10 1.99
N TYR A 69 -11.49 17.21 2.67
CA TYR A 69 -10.72 17.69 3.82
C TYR A 69 -11.44 17.24 5.09
N GLU A 70 -10.76 16.43 5.90
CA GLU A 70 -11.36 15.81 7.07
C GLU A 70 -10.99 16.54 8.36
N ALA A 71 -11.78 16.31 9.41
CA ALA A 71 -11.65 17.04 10.66
C ALA A 71 -10.37 16.66 11.44
N ASP A 72 -9.84 15.46 11.22
CA ASP A 72 -8.59 14.94 11.78
C ASP A 72 -7.33 15.53 11.14
N GLY A 73 -7.48 16.39 10.12
CA GLY A 73 -6.38 17.06 9.43
C GLY A 73 -5.93 16.34 8.16
N ASP A 74 -6.48 15.17 7.88
CA ASP A 74 -6.14 14.37 6.71
C ASP A 74 -6.89 14.88 5.47
N VAL A 75 -6.38 14.51 4.30
CA VAL A 75 -7.06 14.69 3.02
C VAL A 75 -7.32 13.34 2.41
N HIS A 76 -8.61 13.04 2.24
CA HIS A 76 -9.05 11.85 1.55
C HIS A 76 -9.24 12.16 0.07
N LEU A 77 -8.58 11.39 -0.78
CA LEU A 77 -8.84 11.37 -2.21
C LEU A 77 -9.74 10.17 -2.50
N ARG A 78 -10.78 10.40 -3.30
CA ARG A 78 -11.46 9.32 -4.02
C ARG A 78 -10.76 9.19 -5.36
N THR A 79 -10.14 8.05 -5.57
CA THR A 79 -9.28 7.80 -6.73
C THR A 79 -9.87 6.70 -7.60
N ASN A 80 -10.27 7.08 -8.81
CA ASN A 80 -10.66 6.15 -9.84
C ASN A 80 -9.39 5.49 -10.40
N LEU A 81 -9.16 4.23 -10.05
CA LEU A 81 -7.93 3.53 -10.40
C LEU A 81 -7.83 3.22 -11.90
N ASP A 82 -6.62 3.33 -12.43
CA ASP A 82 -6.36 2.87 -13.79
C ASP A 82 -6.69 1.36 -13.92
N PRO A 83 -7.07 0.87 -15.11
CA PRO A 83 -7.52 -0.51 -15.29
C PRO A 83 -6.56 -1.59 -14.74
N ALA A 84 -5.24 -1.32 -14.77
CA ALA A 84 -4.21 -2.21 -14.25
C ALA A 84 -4.24 -2.42 -12.73
N TYR A 85 -4.90 -1.52 -11.99
CA TYR A 85 -5.01 -1.52 -10.53
C TYR A 85 -6.45 -1.69 -10.05
N SER A 86 -7.40 -1.98 -10.95
CA SER A 86 -8.83 -2.11 -10.63
C SER A 86 -9.15 -3.18 -9.58
N ASN A 87 -8.22 -4.08 -9.29
CA ASN A 87 -8.33 -5.10 -8.25
C ASN A 87 -7.92 -4.64 -6.84
N LEU A 88 -7.59 -3.36 -6.65
CA LEU A 88 -7.25 -2.80 -5.34
C LEU A 88 -8.45 -2.20 -4.60
N THR A 89 -9.63 -2.18 -5.20
CA THR A 89 -10.88 -1.88 -4.47
C THR A 89 -11.57 -3.18 -4.08
N ASN A 90 -12.46 -3.09 -3.10
CA ASN A 90 -13.27 -4.21 -2.63
C ASN A 90 -14.75 -3.80 -2.47
N SER A 91 -15.58 -4.71 -1.96
CA SER A 91 -17.00 -4.45 -1.73
C SER A 91 -17.28 -3.29 -0.76
N GLY A 92 -16.35 -3.00 0.16
CA GLY A 92 -16.44 -1.85 1.06
C GLY A 92 -16.34 -0.51 0.32
N ASN A 93 -15.64 -0.47 -0.82
CA ASN A 93 -15.53 0.72 -1.66
C ASN A 93 -16.73 0.94 -2.58
N GLU A 94 -17.56 -0.07 -2.88
CA GLU A 94 -18.62 0.03 -3.90
C GLU A 94 -19.73 1.02 -3.52
N GLY A 95 -20.06 1.13 -2.22
CA GLY A 95 -21.14 1.98 -1.72
C GLY A 95 -20.77 3.45 -1.56
N TYR A 96 -21.78 4.28 -1.31
CA TYR A 96 -21.56 5.65 -0.82
C TYR A 96 -20.74 5.62 0.48
N PRO A 97 -19.73 6.48 0.66
CA PRO A 97 -19.40 7.65 -0.16
C PRO A 97 -18.38 7.40 -1.28
N ASN A 98 -17.87 6.17 -1.41
CA ASN A 98 -16.71 5.84 -2.25
C ASN A 98 -17.11 5.51 -3.69
N ASN A 99 -18.30 4.96 -3.93
CA ASN A 99 -18.87 4.68 -5.27
C ASN A 99 -17.93 3.91 -6.21
N GLY A 100 -17.13 2.98 -5.66
CA GLY A 100 -16.16 2.17 -6.39
C GLY A 100 -14.74 2.71 -6.41
N ASP A 101 -14.49 3.92 -5.88
CA ASP A 101 -13.16 4.49 -5.82
C ASP A 101 -12.32 3.96 -4.66
N LEU A 102 -11.00 3.91 -4.88
CA LEU A 102 -10.05 3.68 -3.82
C LEU A 102 -9.97 4.92 -2.92
N VAL A 103 -9.89 4.71 -1.61
CA VAL A 103 -9.59 5.77 -0.65
C VAL A 103 -8.07 5.95 -0.58
N VAL A 104 -7.59 7.17 -0.73
CA VAL A 104 -6.17 7.50 -0.58
C VAL A 104 -6.05 8.62 0.44
N GLU A 105 -5.29 8.40 1.50
CA GLU A 105 -5.24 9.33 2.63
C GLU A 105 -3.86 9.96 2.79
N ILE A 106 -3.81 11.27 2.52
CA ILE A 106 -2.64 12.09 2.81
C ILE A 106 -2.84 12.68 4.19
N ILE A 107 -2.02 12.24 5.15
CA ILE A 107 -2.24 12.58 6.55
C ILE A 107 -1.66 13.95 6.93
N CYS A 108 -2.26 14.59 7.95
CA CYS A 108 -1.78 15.83 8.55
C CYS A 108 -1.47 16.95 7.55
N VAL A 109 -2.31 17.08 6.52
CA VAL A 109 -2.24 18.16 5.54
C VAL A 109 -2.64 19.48 6.20
N ASN A 110 -3.72 19.45 6.99
CA ASN A 110 -4.23 20.60 7.71
C ASN A 110 -4.02 20.43 9.20
N THR A 111 -4.14 21.52 9.94
CA THR A 111 -4.23 21.45 11.39
C THR A 111 -5.52 20.72 11.79
N PRO A 112 -5.44 19.62 12.56
CA PRO A 112 -6.63 18.90 13.00
C PRO A 112 -7.57 19.81 13.80
N SER A 113 -8.85 19.79 13.47
CA SER A 113 -9.92 20.44 14.24
C SER A 113 -10.60 19.48 15.23
N GLN A 114 -10.50 18.18 14.96
CA GLN A 114 -10.91 17.11 15.83
C GLN A 114 -9.91 16.94 16.99
N THR A 115 -10.39 17.15 18.22
CA THR A 115 -9.55 17.27 19.42
C THR A 115 -8.64 16.06 19.68
N ASP A 116 -9.15 14.84 19.49
CA ASP A 116 -8.42 13.60 19.74
C ASP A 116 -7.43 13.23 18.62
N ALA A 117 -7.57 13.82 17.43
CA ALA A 117 -6.60 13.68 16.33
C ALA A 117 -5.40 14.63 16.45
N ILE A 118 -5.54 15.75 17.18
CA ILE A 118 -4.48 16.76 17.35
C ILE A 118 -3.11 16.15 17.71
N PRO A 119 -3.00 15.21 18.68
CA PRO A 119 -1.71 14.64 19.07
C PRO A 119 -1.00 13.88 17.93
N ALA A 120 -1.73 13.26 17.01
CA ALA A 120 -1.15 12.45 15.93
C ALA A 120 -0.29 13.31 14.99
N CYS A 121 -0.74 14.52 14.68
CA CYS A 121 -0.05 15.45 13.80
C CYS A 121 0.99 16.36 14.51
N GLN A 122 1.24 16.19 15.80
CA GLN A 122 2.20 17.03 16.52
C GLN A 122 3.63 16.80 16.04
N ASN A 123 4.36 17.90 15.81
CA ASN A 123 5.75 17.92 15.34
C ASN A 123 5.97 17.25 13.98
N TYR A 124 4.91 17.07 13.21
CA TYR A 124 4.95 16.59 11.83
C TYR A 124 4.47 17.67 10.87
N THR A 125 5.03 17.69 9.67
CA THR A 125 4.62 18.61 8.61
C THR A 125 4.60 17.83 7.31
N ASN A 126 3.39 17.65 6.77
CA ASN A 126 3.19 16.95 5.52
C ASN A 126 4.03 17.54 4.37
N GLN A 127 4.67 16.66 3.59
CA GLN A 127 5.44 17.02 2.39
C GLN A 127 4.79 16.47 1.10
N ILE A 128 3.70 15.72 1.21
CA ILE A 128 3.01 15.11 0.08
C ILE A 128 2.10 16.17 -0.57
N PRO A 129 2.21 16.42 -1.89
CA PRO A 129 1.33 17.36 -2.56
C PRO A 129 -0.11 16.85 -2.58
N VAL A 130 -1.08 17.76 -2.37
CA VAL A 130 -2.50 17.45 -2.51
C VAL A 130 -2.94 17.75 -3.95
N PRO A 131 -3.37 16.74 -4.73
CA PRO A 131 -3.88 16.95 -6.08
C PRO A 131 -5.27 17.60 -6.07
N SER A 132 -5.66 18.14 -7.21
CA SER A 132 -7.02 18.58 -7.52
C SER A 132 -7.83 17.46 -8.19
N ALA A 133 -9.15 17.52 -8.08
CA ALA A 133 -10.03 16.64 -8.84
C ALA A 133 -9.76 16.76 -10.36
N GLY A 134 -9.79 15.62 -11.05
CA GLY A 134 -9.46 15.46 -12.46
C GLY A 134 -7.97 15.25 -12.75
N GLN A 135 -7.07 15.40 -11.78
CA GLN A 135 -5.65 15.12 -12.00
C GLN A 135 -5.36 13.62 -11.93
N HIS A 136 -4.46 13.16 -12.81
CA HIS A 136 -3.91 11.81 -12.74
C HIS A 136 -2.76 11.80 -11.74
N ILE A 137 -2.70 10.75 -10.94
CA ILE A 137 -1.73 10.62 -9.86
C ILE A 137 -1.12 9.21 -9.85
N THR A 138 0.13 9.13 -9.40
CA THR A 138 0.78 7.88 -8.99
C THR A 138 1.06 7.96 -7.50
N ILE A 139 0.57 6.97 -6.75
CA ILE A 139 0.59 6.95 -5.29
C ILE A 139 1.36 5.73 -4.81
N THR A 140 2.18 5.90 -3.78
CA THR A 140 2.87 4.81 -3.09
C THR A 140 2.65 4.89 -1.58
N GLY A 141 2.36 3.76 -0.96
CA GLY A 141 2.16 3.64 0.49
C GLY A 141 1.71 2.24 0.89
N PRO A 142 1.41 2.00 2.18
CA PRO A 142 0.79 0.76 2.64
C PRO A 142 -0.60 0.61 2.04
N TYR A 143 -0.96 -0.61 1.66
CA TYR A 143 -2.32 -0.98 1.28
C TYR A 143 -3.00 -1.63 2.48
N VAL A 144 -4.05 -0.98 2.98
CA VAL A 144 -4.72 -1.32 4.24
C VAL A 144 -6.22 -1.51 4.00
N LEU A 145 -6.86 -2.16 4.96
CA LEU A 145 -8.32 -2.13 5.12
C LEU A 145 -8.62 -1.35 6.40
N ASP A 146 -9.47 -0.33 6.33
CA ASP A 146 -9.97 0.36 7.52
C ASP A 146 -11.20 -0.38 8.08
N THR A 147 -10.99 -1.07 9.20
CA THR A 147 -12.01 -1.91 9.84
C THR A 147 -13.10 -1.11 10.54
N ASP A 148 -12.86 0.17 10.83
CA ASP A 148 -13.88 1.06 11.40
C ASP A 148 -14.80 1.67 10.31
N HIS A 149 -14.43 1.49 9.03
CA HIS A 149 -15.17 1.99 7.88
C HIS A 149 -15.59 0.89 6.90
N TYR A 150 -16.21 -0.19 7.37
CA TYR A 150 -16.73 -1.26 6.50
C TYR A 150 -15.66 -1.89 5.59
N ASP A 151 -14.42 -1.99 6.10
CA ASP A 151 -13.26 -2.54 5.39
C ASP A 151 -12.95 -1.78 4.08
N TRP A 152 -13.06 -0.45 4.08
CA TRP A 152 -12.59 0.35 2.96
C TRP A 152 -11.16 -0.01 2.60
N ALA A 153 -10.93 -0.33 1.32
CA ALA A 153 -9.57 -0.50 0.82
C ALA A 153 -8.94 0.87 0.61
N GLU A 154 -7.73 1.04 1.15
CA GLU A 154 -7.04 2.32 1.15
C GLU A 154 -5.55 2.19 0.83
N ILE A 155 -4.98 3.25 0.25
CA ILE A 155 -3.55 3.53 0.41
C ILE A 155 -3.42 4.58 1.51
N HIS A 156 -3.05 4.11 2.70
CA HIS A 156 -3.00 4.91 3.93
C HIS A 156 -1.85 4.42 4.83
N PRO A 157 -0.93 5.31 5.25
CA PRO A 157 -0.80 6.69 4.79
C PRO A 157 -0.05 6.75 3.47
N VAL A 158 -0.24 7.82 2.70
CA VAL A 158 0.57 8.05 1.50
C VAL A 158 2.03 8.37 1.86
N TYR A 159 2.97 7.60 1.33
CA TYR A 159 4.41 7.84 1.48
C TYR A 159 5.00 8.68 0.34
N SER A 160 4.46 8.55 -0.87
CA SER A 160 4.78 9.44 -1.98
C SER A 160 3.62 9.58 -2.95
N LEU A 161 3.51 10.75 -3.57
CA LEU A 161 2.52 11.04 -4.60
C LEU A 161 3.15 11.91 -5.68
N VAL A 162 2.93 11.53 -6.94
CA VAL A 162 3.33 12.30 -8.12
C VAL A 162 2.06 12.65 -8.91
N ILE A 163 1.94 13.92 -9.29
CA ILE A 163 0.86 14.40 -10.16
C ILE A 163 1.37 14.38 -11.60
N GLY A 164 0.61 13.72 -12.49
CA GLY A 164 0.91 13.56 -13.91
C GLY A 164 0.33 14.65 -14.81
#